data_AF-A0A8C2E7U2-F1
#
_entry.id   AF-A0A8C2E7U2-F1
#
_cell.length_a   1.000
_cell.length_b   1.000
_cell.length_c   1.000
_cell.angle_alpha   90.00
_cell.angle_beta   90.00
_cell.angle_gamma   90.00
#
_symmetry.space_group_name_H-M   'P 1'
#
loop_
_entity.id
_entity.type
_entity.pdbx_description
1 polymer ?
#
loop_
_entity_poly.entity_id
_entity_poly.type
_entity_poly.pdbx_seq_one_letter_code
_entity_poly.pdbx_strand_id
1 'polypeptide(L)'
;METLMSAVAPRAPAAVKRVSEVDFRSGTTLEQLSAQVQELVQLEQGEFGDQTALEVHTAKDFIFNMLGLVQKVDKRLPVANEYLLLSGGAREGVLDLNPEDLGDYAKGVDFDLDFTLLVPALKLHDRNQPVTLDMRHSPPCHSWLSLRLCDPAMLTRWNICCQDEKTRENKDLEDEEEDTEAVRGSIPSLQPPQSLDGCYFSPLLVADWFWSVVGTAVEELRRNPQRGIPIPDRVERNGPLTTLILTAGTSRILYDLLPVVSFRGWPAVAQSWLTTNHFWDGKITEEEAISGFYLLPGCSPAASPSTRPDREWRLAFSRSEVQLKKCVPYPMAQAFQAAKAVLSRLLARPRTGLSLYHLRTLMFWACDRLPTTYLSCPDHETPARLFLGLLDDLAHCILGKNCPNYFLPQCNMLEHLTDSAALLVARKLAHLRSDPAEHLRAALEQAQQACQLKREAAVAASNGHKLSSPTHGYGAGSPQDDRLAQRLQQLVTENPGKSISVFLNPDDVTRPHFRIDDKFY
;
A
#
# COMPACT_ATOMS: atom_id res chain seq x y z
N MET A 1 68.68 38.18 -8.51
CA MET A 1 67.49 39.06 -8.48
C MET A 1 66.26 38.27 -8.94
N GLU A 2 66.00 37.09 -8.36
CA GLU A 2 64.84 36.24 -8.67
C GLU A 2 64.30 35.65 -7.38
N THR A 3 64.00 36.50 -6.40
CA THR A 3 63.49 36.03 -5.11
C THR A 3 62.59 37.06 -4.41
N LEU A 4 61.88 37.90 -5.15
CA LEU A 4 60.99 38.93 -4.58
C LEU A 4 59.79 39.28 -5.50
N MET A 5 59.14 38.27 -6.12
CA MET A 5 57.93 38.49 -6.95
C MET A 5 56.84 37.43 -6.73
N SER A 6 56.78 36.78 -5.56
CA SER A 6 55.66 35.89 -5.23
C SER A 6 55.11 36.23 -3.85
N ALA A 7 54.35 37.31 -3.77
CA ALA A 7 53.64 37.69 -2.55
C ALA A 7 52.33 38.44 -2.82
N VAL A 8 51.61 38.19 -3.92
CA VAL A 8 50.19 38.55 -4.04
C VAL A 8 49.49 37.57 -4.99
N ALA A 9 49.30 36.31 -4.57
CA ALA A 9 48.23 35.51 -5.15
C ALA A 9 46.92 35.91 -4.43
N PRO A 10 45.83 36.25 -5.14
CA PRO A 10 44.56 36.55 -4.49
C PRO A 10 44.10 35.29 -3.73
N ARG A 11 43.93 35.43 -2.42
CA ARG A 11 43.35 34.39 -1.56
C ARG A 11 41.97 34.07 -2.12
N ALA A 12 41.70 32.80 -2.43
CA ALA A 12 40.37 32.36 -2.84
C ALA A 12 39.34 32.89 -1.82
N PRO A 13 38.22 33.46 -2.24
CA PRO A 13 37.23 33.98 -1.32
C PRO A 13 36.83 32.86 -0.37
N ALA A 14 36.86 33.13 0.94
CA ALA A 14 36.38 32.19 1.93
C ALA A 14 34.97 31.76 1.52
N ALA A 15 34.70 30.45 1.48
CA ALA A 15 33.37 29.95 1.19
C ALA A 15 32.38 30.62 2.15
N VAL A 16 31.55 31.51 1.63
CA VAL A 16 30.49 32.15 2.40
C VAL A 16 29.57 31.02 2.82
N LYS A 17 29.64 30.59 4.09
CA LYS A 17 28.67 29.63 4.63
C LYS A 17 27.29 30.27 4.45
N ARG A 18 26.49 29.73 3.52
CA ARG A 18 25.08 30.09 3.39
C ARG A 18 24.47 29.88 4.77
N VAL A 19 23.86 30.93 5.31
CA VAL A 19 23.12 30.83 6.58
C VAL A 19 21.97 29.87 6.33
N SER A 20 21.87 28.79 7.13
CA SER A 20 20.77 27.84 6.98
C SER A 20 19.45 28.56 7.20
N GLU A 21 18.49 28.27 6.34
CA GLU A 21 17.14 28.79 6.48
C GLU A 21 16.48 28.21 7.73
N VAL A 22 15.51 28.94 8.27
CA VAL A 22 14.75 28.54 9.46
C VAL A 22 13.28 28.41 9.08
N ASP A 23 12.63 27.33 9.49
CA ASP A 23 11.17 27.24 9.43
C ASP A 23 10.56 28.26 10.38
N PHE A 24 9.92 29.29 9.84
CA PHE A 24 9.34 30.38 10.63
C PHE A 24 8.34 29.89 11.68
N ARG A 25 7.61 28.79 11.39
CA ARG A 25 6.56 28.27 12.27
C ARG A 25 7.10 27.61 13.53
N SER A 26 8.20 26.86 13.41
CA SER A 26 8.78 26.08 14.52
C SER A 26 10.08 26.68 15.08
N GLY A 27 10.74 27.57 14.33
CA GLY A 27 12.07 28.08 14.66
C GLY A 27 13.21 27.08 14.43
N THR A 28 12.94 25.90 13.86
CA THR A 28 13.97 24.89 13.58
C THR A 28 14.70 25.22 12.27
N THR A 29 16.02 25.02 12.22
CA THR A 29 16.79 25.16 10.98
C THR A 29 16.42 24.06 9.98
N LEU A 30 16.38 24.39 8.69
CA LEU A 30 16.09 23.42 7.63
C LEU A 30 17.23 22.40 7.50
N GLU A 31 18.46 22.79 7.78
CA GLU A 31 19.61 21.87 7.83
C GLU A 31 19.41 20.76 8.89
N GLN A 32 18.95 21.11 10.09
CA GLN A 32 18.67 20.14 11.15
C GLN A 32 17.54 19.18 10.73
N LEU A 33 16.43 19.73 10.22
CA LEU A 33 15.30 18.90 9.77
C LEU A 33 15.69 17.95 8.65
N SER A 34 16.45 18.44 7.67
CA SER A 34 16.93 17.61 6.57
C SER A 34 17.86 16.50 7.04
N ALA A 35 18.72 16.77 8.02
CA ALA A 35 19.58 15.74 8.61
C ALA A 35 18.76 14.63 9.28
N GLN A 36 17.73 15.01 10.06
CA GLN A 36 16.84 14.03 10.70
C GLN A 36 16.01 13.23 9.68
N VAL A 37 15.51 13.88 8.63
CA VAL A 37 14.82 13.21 7.51
C VAL A 37 15.74 12.18 6.85
N GLN A 38 16.98 12.57 6.54
CA GLN A 38 17.96 11.69 5.90
C GLN A 38 18.36 10.53 6.81
N GLU A 39 18.58 10.77 8.11
CA GLU A 39 18.90 9.74 9.09
C GLU A 39 17.78 8.69 9.17
N LEU A 40 16.53 9.15 9.21
CA LEU A 40 15.37 8.26 9.31
C LEU A 40 15.25 7.38 8.07
N VAL A 41 15.39 7.99 6.88
CA VAL A 41 15.40 7.24 5.62
C VAL A 41 16.55 6.24 5.60
N GLN A 42 17.76 6.63 5.98
CA GLN A 42 18.91 5.71 6.02
C GLN A 42 18.70 4.54 6.98
N LEU A 43 18.06 4.78 8.13
CA LEU A 43 17.75 3.76 9.11
C LEU A 43 16.75 2.74 8.56
N GLU A 44 15.65 3.20 7.96
CA GLU A 44 14.65 2.34 7.32
C GLU A 44 15.24 1.59 6.11
N GLN A 45 16.17 2.22 5.39
CA GLN A 45 16.83 1.60 4.25
C GLN A 45 17.92 0.58 4.63
N GLY A 46 18.61 0.79 5.76
CA GLY A 46 19.70 -0.05 6.24
C GLY A 46 19.28 -1.44 6.74
N GLU A 47 17.98 -1.73 6.84
CA GLU A 47 17.45 -3.02 7.31
C GLU A 47 17.50 -4.14 6.25
N PHE A 48 17.74 -3.80 4.99
CA PHE A 48 17.73 -4.74 3.86
C PHE A 48 19.14 -5.21 3.48
N GLY A 49 19.69 -6.13 4.26
CA GLY A 49 20.87 -6.91 3.88
C GLY A 49 20.51 -8.19 3.10
N ASP A 50 21.52 -8.90 2.61
CA ASP A 50 21.36 -10.13 1.81
C ASP A 50 20.55 -11.22 2.55
N GLN A 51 20.75 -11.36 3.86
CA GLN A 51 19.98 -12.28 4.70
C GLN A 51 18.49 -11.92 4.72
N THR A 52 18.14 -10.64 4.94
CA THR A 52 16.76 -10.14 4.88
C THR A 52 16.15 -10.41 3.49
N ALA A 53 16.94 -10.23 2.42
CA ALA A 53 16.52 -10.55 1.05
C ALA A 53 16.09 -12.02 0.90
N LEU A 54 16.90 -12.94 1.42
CA LEU A 54 16.62 -14.38 1.38
C LEU A 54 15.37 -14.75 2.19
N GLU A 55 15.19 -14.13 3.35
CA GLU A 55 14.03 -14.32 4.22
C GLU A 55 12.75 -13.83 3.53
N VAL A 56 12.77 -12.64 2.92
CA VAL A 56 11.66 -12.10 2.11
C VAL A 56 11.35 -13.00 0.92
N HIS A 57 12.38 -13.54 0.25
CA HIS A 57 12.19 -14.48 -0.85
C HIS A 57 11.47 -15.75 -0.38
N THR A 58 11.92 -16.32 0.74
CA THR A 58 11.34 -17.53 1.34
C THR A 58 9.87 -17.30 1.72
N ALA A 59 9.57 -16.15 2.32
CA ALA A 59 8.21 -15.75 2.68
C ALA A 59 7.29 -15.58 1.46
N LYS A 60 7.80 -14.94 0.41
CA LYS A 60 7.10 -14.74 -0.86
C LYS A 60 6.75 -16.09 -1.51
N ASP A 61 7.72 -17.01 -1.59
CA ASP A 61 7.51 -18.34 -2.15
C ASP A 61 6.45 -19.10 -1.35
N PHE A 62 6.48 -18.98 -0.02
CA PHE A 62 5.44 -19.54 0.84
C PHE A 62 4.05 -19.00 0.48
N ILE A 63 3.87 -17.67 0.40
CA ILE A 63 2.57 -17.06 0.10
C ILE A 63 2.04 -17.54 -1.26
N PHE A 64 2.88 -17.60 -2.29
CA PHE A 64 2.44 -18.11 -3.60
C PHE A 64 2.12 -19.60 -3.60
N ASN A 65 2.86 -20.41 -2.85
CA ASN A 65 2.54 -21.83 -2.69
C ASN A 65 1.21 -22.04 -1.94
N MET A 66 0.94 -21.25 -0.90
CA MET A 66 -0.32 -21.26 -0.17
C MET A 66 -1.49 -20.86 -1.09
N LEU A 67 -1.33 -19.81 -1.90
CA LEU A 67 -2.35 -19.44 -2.90
C LEU A 67 -2.54 -20.52 -3.97
N GLY A 68 -1.48 -21.25 -4.32
CA GLY A 68 -1.59 -22.46 -5.14
C GLY A 68 -2.43 -23.57 -4.49
N LEU A 69 -2.37 -23.70 -3.16
CA LEU A 69 -3.22 -24.61 -2.39
C LEU A 69 -4.67 -24.13 -2.32
N VAL A 70 -4.90 -22.84 -2.07
CA VAL A 70 -6.23 -22.21 -2.16
C VAL A 70 -6.89 -22.54 -3.50
N GLN A 71 -6.15 -22.43 -4.60
CA GLN A 71 -6.66 -22.78 -5.92
C GLN A 71 -6.95 -24.28 -6.08
N LYS A 72 -6.21 -25.17 -5.42
CA LYS A 72 -6.51 -26.62 -5.44
C LYS A 72 -7.78 -26.95 -4.66
N VAL A 73 -7.98 -26.29 -3.51
CA VAL A 73 -9.11 -26.52 -2.60
C VAL A 73 -10.43 -26.12 -3.24
N ASP A 74 -10.54 -24.90 -3.78
CA ASP A 74 -11.83 -24.33 -4.18
C ASP A 74 -11.95 -24.05 -5.70
N LYS A 75 -10.82 -23.92 -6.41
CA LYS A 75 -10.72 -23.75 -7.87
C LYS A 75 -11.37 -22.48 -8.46
N ARG A 76 -11.90 -21.56 -7.64
CA ARG A 76 -12.53 -20.33 -8.14
C ARG A 76 -11.55 -19.27 -8.61
N LEU A 77 -10.36 -19.18 -8.00
CA LEU A 77 -9.35 -18.23 -8.44
C LEU A 77 -8.97 -18.50 -9.92
N PRO A 78 -8.56 -17.48 -10.66
CA PRO A 78 -8.03 -17.66 -12.01
C PRO A 78 -6.83 -18.61 -12.02
N VAL A 79 -6.82 -19.57 -12.97
CA VAL A 79 -5.70 -20.52 -13.13
C VAL A 79 -4.40 -19.78 -13.46
N ALA A 80 -4.47 -18.74 -14.29
CA ALA A 80 -3.35 -17.85 -14.61
C ALA A 80 -3.54 -16.51 -13.89
N ASN A 81 -3.20 -16.49 -12.60
CA ASN A 81 -3.38 -15.30 -11.77
C ASN A 81 -2.15 -14.37 -11.85
N GLU A 82 -2.40 -13.07 -12.03
CA GLU A 82 -1.36 -12.02 -12.00
C GLU A 82 -1.51 -11.28 -10.68
N TYR A 83 -0.79 -11.75 -9.66
CA TYR A 83 -0.76 -11.10 -8.36
C TYR A 83 0.02 -9.78 -8.42
N LEU A 84 -0.43 -8.79 -7.66
CA LEU A 84 0.35 -7.56 -7.42
C LEU A 84 0.77 -7.52 -5.96
N LEU A 85 2.05 -7.76 -5.71
CA LEU A 85 2.66 -7.64 -4.40
C LEU A 85 3.17 -6.21 -4.23
N LEU A 86 2.50 -5.46 -3.36
CA LEU A 86 2.88 -4.12 -2.96
C LEU A 86 3.73 -4.21 -1.71
N SER A 87 4.72 -3.35 -1.66
CA SER A 87 5.54 -3.16 -0.49
C SER A 87 4.96 -2.15 0.48
N GLY A 88 5.04 -2.50 1.76
CA GLY A 88 4.28 -1.85 2.81
C GLY A 88 2.92 -2.51 3.00
N GLY A 89 2.44 -2.52 4.24
CA GLY A 89 1.13 -3.02 4.63
C GLY A 89 0.03 -1.99 4.36
N ALA A 90 -1.23 -2.41 4.38
CA ALA A 90 -2.37 -1.51 4.18
C ALA A 90 -2.38 -0.35 5.18
N ARG A 91 -1.80 -0.55 6.38
CA ARG A 91 -1.67 0.47 7.43
C ARG A 91 -0.72 1.61 7.06
N GLU A 92 0.25 1.35 6.19
CA GLU A 92 1.13 2.37 5.62
C GLU A 92 0.45 3.17 4.49
N GLY A 93 -0.85 2.94 4.31
CA GLY A 93 -1.66 3.60 3.32
C GLY A 93 -1.31 3.17 1.90
N VAL A 94 -0.75 1.97 1.67
CA VAL A 94 -0.46 1.45 0.30
C VAL A 94 -1.68 1.31 -0.58
N LEU A 95 -2.86 1.20 0.02
CA LEU A 95 -4.17 1.21 -0.62
C LEU A 95 -5.09 2.19 0.11
N ASP A 96 -6.08 2.71 -0.60
CA ASP A 96 -7.18 3.49 -0.03
C ASP A 96 -8.19 2.56 0.65
N LEU A 97 -7.85 2.10 1.85
CA LEU A 97 -8.70 1.32 2.73
C LEU A 97 -9.04 2.11 3.99
N ASN A 98 -10.20 1.82 4.57
CA ASN A 98 -10.63 2.43 5.83
C ASN A 98 -9.67 2.04 6.96
N PRO A 99 -8.99 2.99 7.63
CA PRO A 99 -8.06 2.70 8.71
C PRO A 99 -8.68 1.92 9.87
N GLU A 100 -9.98 2.04 10.12
CA GLU A 100 -10.68 1.35 11.22
C GLU A 100 -10.70 -0.16 11.01
N ASP A 101 -10.67 -0.62 9.76
CA ASP A 101 -10.77 -2.03 9.39
C ASP A 101 -9.42 -2.77 9.40
N LEU A 102 -8.31 -2.09 9.72
CA LEU A 102 -6.95 -2.62 9.49
C LEU A 102 -6.33 -3.34 10.71
N GLY A 103 -7.06 -3.52 11.82
CA GLY A 103 -6.51 -4.14 13.03
C GLY A 103 -5.37 -3.33 13.68
N ASP A 104 -4.93 -3.73 14.88
CA ASP A 104 -3.88 -3.06 15.66
C ASP A 104 -2.56 -3.86 15.58
N TYR A 105 -1.66 -3.46 14.68
CA TYR A 105 -0.32 -4.05 14.55
C TYR A 105 0.74 -2.96 14.60
N ALA A 106 1.85 -3.23 15.28
CA ALA A 106 2.98 -2.31 15.39
C ALA A 106 4.28 -2.92 14.85
N LYS A 107 4.96 -2.19 13.95
CA LYS A 107 6.29 -2.55 13.45
C LYS A 107 7.28 -2.65 14.62
N GLY A 108 8.14 -3.66 14.59
CA GLY A 108 9.08 -4.03 15.66
C GLY A 108 8.45 -4.88 16.77
N VAL A 109 7.16 -4.68 17.09
CA VAL A 109 6.45 -5.45 18.13
C VAL A 109 5.81 -6.70 17.53
N ASP A 110 4.99 -6.54 16.49
CA ASP A 110 4.25 -7.64 15.85
C ASP A 110 4.99 -8.20 14.62
N PHE A 111 5.56 -7.31 13.81
CA PHE A 111 6.20 -7.65 12.54
C PHE A 111 7.41 -6.75 12.28
N ASP A 112 8.33 -7.20 11.43
CA ASP A 112 9.52 -6.45 11.03
C ASP A 112 9.39 -5.86 9.62
N LEU A 113 8.67 -6.58 8.74
CA LEU A 113 8.38 -6.18 7.36
C LEU A 113 6.91 -6.43 7.06
N ASP A 114 6.33 -5.64 6.18
CA ASP A 114 4.95 -5.80 5.75
C ASP A 114 4.78 -5.63 4.23
N PHE A 115 3.80 -6.36 3.71
CA PHE A 115 3.44 -6.35 2.30
C PHE A 115 1.93 -6.44 2.15
N THR A 116 1.41 -5.89 1.07
CA THR A 116 0.01 -6.03 0.69
C THR A 116 -0.08 -6.75 -0.65
N LEU A 117 -0.80 -7.87 -0.70
CA LEU A 117 -0.97 -8.67 -1.90
C LEU A 117 -2.39 -8.54 -2.43
N LEU A 118 -2.52 -7.99 -3.63
CA LEU A 118 -3.77 -8.03 -4.37
C LEU A 118 -3.93 -9.41 -5.03
N VAL A 119 -4.99 -10.11 -4.66
CA VAL A 119 -5.33 -11.46 -5.13
C VAL A 119 -6.55 -11.36 -6.03
N PRO A 120 -6.41 -11.40 -7.37
CA PRO A 120 -7.56 -11.34 -8.25
C PRO A 120 -8.47 -12.56 -8.05
N ALA A 121 -9.66 -12.31 -7.50
CA ALA A 121 -10.77 -13.26 -7.47
C ALA A 121 -11.37 -13.37 -8.87
N LEU A 122 -11.51 -12.24 -9.55
CA LEU A 122 -11.91 -12.16 -10.96
C LEU A 122 -10.87 -11.39 -11.77
N LYS A 123 -10.68 -11.83 -13.00
CA LYS A 123 -9.74 -11.23 -13.95
C LYS A 123 -10.48 -11.00 -15.26
N LEU A 124 -10.73 -9.74 -15.56
CA LEU A 124 -11.49 -9.28 -16.72
C LEU A 124 -10.49 -8.71 -17.72
N HIS A 125 -10.17 -9.52 -18.72
CA HIS A 125 -9.23 -9.19 -19.79
C HIS A 125 -9.99 -9.02 -21.10
N ASP A 126 -9.55 -8.07 -21.93
CA ASP A 126 -10.06 -7.58 -23.23
C ASP A 126 -10.68 -8.57 -24.25
N ARG A 127 -10.83 -9.85 -23.96
CA ARG A 127 -11.60 -10.79 -24.77
C ARG A 127 -13.10 -10.59 -24.60
N ASN A 128 -13.63 -9.45 -25.06
CA ASN A 128 -15.06 -9.25 -25.34
C ASN A 128 -16.01 -9.80 -24.26
N GLN A 129 -15.65 -9.74 -22.98
CA GLN A 129 -16.56 -10.02 -21.88
C GLN A 129 -17.15 -8.67 -21.47
N PRO A 130 -18.31 -8.29 -22.01
CA PRO A 130 -18.92 -7.04 -21.59
C PRO A 130 -19.24 -7.16 -20.10
N VAL A 131 -18.71 -6.23 -19.33
CA VAL A 131 -18.99 -6.10 -17.90
C VAL A 131 -19.57 -4.73 -17.66
N THR A 132 -20.56 -4.66 -16.78
CA THR A 132 -21.23 -3.41 -16.46
C THR A 132 -20.77 -2.94 -15.09
N LEU A 133 -19.99 -1.86 -15.08
CA LEU A 133 -19.73 -1.07 -13.90
C LEU A 133 -20.89 -0.08 -13.74
N ASP A 134 -21.77 -0.35 -12.79
CA ASP A 134 -22.90 0.52 -12.50
C ASP A 134 -22.53 1.53 -11.42
N MET A 135 -22.29 2.77 -11.85
CA MET A 135 -21.93 3.88 -10.98
C MET A 135 -23.13 4.78 -10.64
N ARG A 136 -24.34 4.50 -11.15
CA ARG A 136 -25.51 5.39 -11.00
C ARG A 136 -25.97 5.56 -9.55
N HIS A 137 -25.75 4.53 -8.75
CA HIS A 137 -26.11 4.45 -7.33
C HIS A 137 -24.91 4.48 -6.41
N SER A 138 -23.72 4.74 -6.96
CA SER A 138 -22.45 4.76 -6.21
C SER A 138 -21.89 6.18 -6.15
N PRO A 139 -21.25 6.56 -5.04
CA PRO A 139 -20.50 7.81 -4.97
C PRO A 139 -19.28 7.77 -5.93
N PRO A 140 -18.65 8.93 -6.20
CA PRO A 140 -17.43 8.98 -6.99
C PRO A 140 -16.38 7.96 -6.51
N CYS A 141 -15.65 7.34 -7.43
CA CYS A 141 -14.69 6.26 -7.16
C CYS A 141 -15.30 4.90 -6.73
N HIS A 142 -16.62 4.78 -6.59
CA HIS A 142 -17.28 3.52 -6.31
C HIS A 142 -18.12 3.03 -7.49
N SER A 143 -18.34 1.71 -7.57
CA SER A 143 -19.18 1.08 -8.59
C SER A 143 -19.76 -0.22 -8.07
N TRP A 144 -20.93 -0.61 -8.58
CA TRP A 144 -21.38 -2.00 -8.53
C TRP A 144 -20.87 -2.77 -9.74
N LEU A 145 -20.57 -4.06 -9.57
CA LEU A 145 -20.12 -4.94 -10.66
C LEU A 145 -21.21 -5.95 -10.99
N SER A 146 -21.83 -5.81 -12.16
CA SER A 146 -22.82 -6.79 -12.65
C SER A 146 -22.13 -7.87 -13.49
N LEU A 147 -22.32 -9.14 -13.10
CA LEU A 147 -21.82 -10.31 -13.83
C LEU A 147 -22.81 -10.85 -14.87
N ARG A 148 -23.99 -10.22 -15.05
CA ARG A 148 -25.07 -10.73 -15.92
C ARG A 148 -24.66 -11.05 -17.37
N LEU A 149 -23.62 -10.38 -17.85
CA LEU A 149 -23.11 -10.50 -19.22
C LEU A 149 -21.90 -11.46 -19.31
N CYS A 150 -21.45 -12.00 -18.18
CA CYS A 150 -20.42 -13.02 -18.12
C CYS A 150 -20.97 -14.39 -18.56
N ASP A 151 -20.06 -15.30 -18.91
CA ASP A 151 -20.46 -16.64 -19.34
C ASP A 151 -21.14 -17.44 -18.20
N PRO A 152 -22.02 -18.41 -18.52
CA PRO A 152 -22.73 -19.20 -17.51
C PRO A 152 -21.82 -19.96 -16.54
N ALA A 153 -20.60 -20.32 -16.95
CA ALA A 153 -19.66 -21.02 -16.07
C ALA A 153 -19.09 -20.07 -15.01
N MET A 154 -18.81 -18.81 -15.37
CA MET A 154 -18.45 -17.77 -14.41
C MET A 154 -19.58 -17.46 -13.44
N LEU A 155 -20.81 -17.31 -13.94
CA LEU A 155 -22.01 -17.08 -13.11
C LEU A 155 -22.23 -18.22 -12.11
N THR A 156 -22.15 -19.48 -12.56
CA THR A 156 -22.29 -20.65 -11.68
C THR A 156 -21.19 -20.71 -10.63
N ARG A 157 -19.95 -20.38 -11.02
CA ARG A 157 -18.77 -20.36 -10.13
C ARG A 157 -18.93 -19.34 -9.01
N TRP A 158 -19.48 -18.17 -9.31
CA TRP A 158 -19.56 -17.05 -8.39
C TRP A 158 -20.97 -16.80 -7.83
N ASN A 159 -21.90 -17.74 -8.02
CA ASN A 159 -23.29 -17.59 -7.60
C ASN A 159 -23.44 -17.26 -6.10
N ILE A 160 -22.67 -17.90 -5.21
CA ILE A 160 -22.72 -17.63 -3.77
C ILE A 160 -22.19 -16.26 -3.38
N CYS A 161 -21.46 -15.61 -4.29
CA CYS A 161 -20.94 -14.26 -4.13
C CYS A 161 -21.74 -13.24 -4.94
N CYS A 162 -22.82 -13.66 -5.60
CA CYS A 162 -23.79 -12.77 -6.20
C CYS A 162 -24.97 -12.56 -5.27
N GLN A 163 -25.57 -11.39 -5.36
CA GLN A 163 -26.89 -11.14 -4.81
C GLN A 163 -27.87 -10.86 -5.95
N ASP A 164 -29.01 -11.54 -5.93
CA ASP A 164 -30.18 -11.17 -6.71
C ASP A 164 -31.10 -10.29 -5.84
N GLU A 165 -31.70 -9.26 -6.43
CA GLU A 165 -32.70 -8.39 -5.75
C GLU A 165 -33.83 -9.21 -5.10
N LYS A 166 -34.24 -10.29 -5.76
CA LYS A 166 -35.34 -11.18 -5.34
C LYS A 166 -35.08 -11.93 -4.03
N THR A 167 -33.81 -12.15 -3.66
CA THR A 167 -33.47 -12.93 -2.45
C THR A 167 -33.67 -12.12 -1.17
N ARG A 168 -33.77 -10.79 -1.26
CA ARG A 168 -34.08 -9.92 -0.10
C ARG A 168 -35.54 -9.53 -0.02
N GLU A 169 -36.24 -9.29 -1.13
CA GLU A 169 -37.70 -9.09 -1.08
C GLU A 169 -38.39 -10.28 -0.40
N ASN A 170 -37.95 -11.52 -0.65
CA ASN A 170 -38.47 -12.68 0.08
C ASN A 170 -38.09 -12.71 1.57
N LYS A 171 -36.94 -12.15 1.98
CA LYS A 171 -36.55 -12.08 3.40
C LYS A 171 -37.26 -10.95 4.15
N ASP A 172 -37.39 -9.80 3.50
CA ASP A 172 -38.12 -8.65 4.04
C ASP A 172 -39.63 -8.97 4.11
N LEU A 173 -40.17 -9.79 3.18
CA LEU A 173 -41.52 -10.35 3.25
C LEU A 173 -41.66 -11.47 4.29
N GLU A 174 -40.65 -12.33 4.48
CA GLU A 174 -40.66 -13.37 5.54
C GLU A 174 -40.59 -12.73 6.94
N ASP A 175 -39.88 -11.61 7.09
CA ASP A 175 -39.82 -10.83 8.34
C ASP A 175 -41.10 -9.98 8.57
N GLU A 176 -41.85 -9.61 7.52
CA GLU A 176 -43.15 -8.92 7.63
C GLU A 176 -44.37 -9.88 7.71
N GLU A 177 -44.28 -11.13 7.23
CA GLU A 177 -45.36 -12.12 7.34
C GLU A 177 -45.56 -12.65 8.78
N GLU A 178 -44.62 -12.43 9.71
CA GLU A 178 -44.83 -12.72 11.14
C GLU A 178 -45.70 -11.67 11.88
N ASP A 179 -45.99 -10.52 11.26
CA ASP A 179 -46.79 -9.45 11.84
C ASP A 179 -47.78 -8.87 10.81
N THR A 180 -48.81 -9.64 10.40
CA THR A 180 -50.20 -9.15 10.18
C THR A 180 -51.09 -10.19 9.48
N GLU A 181 -52.04 -10.77 10.23
CA GLU A 181 -53.26 -11.33 9.63
C GLU A 181 -54.26 -10.21 9.27
N ALA A 182 -54.84 -10.35 8.06
CA ALA A 182 -56.07 -9.75 7.53
C ALA A 182 -56.00 -8.38 6.82
N VAL A 183 -56.22 -8.36 5.49
CA VAL A 183 -57.53 -8.08 4.82
C VAL A 183 -57.31 -7.99 3.29
N ARG A 184 -58.20 -8.63 2.51
CA ARG A 184 -58.29 -8.58 1.04
C ARG A 184 -58.73 -7.21 0.51
N GLY A 185 -58.16 -6.78 -0.62
CA GLY A 185 -58.78 -5.79 -1.53
C GLY A 185 -57.85 -5.36 -2.69
N SER A 186 -58.25 -5.65 -3.93
CA SER A 186 -57.46 -5.54 -5.17
C SER A 186 -57.44 -4.14 -5.82
N ILE A 187 -56.33 -3.71 -6.43
CA ILE A 187 -56.23 -2.94 -7.70
C ILE A 187 -54.87 -3.25 -8.38
N PRO A 188 -54.79 -3.59 -9.68
CA PRO A 188 -53.51 -3.74 -10.37
C PRO A 188 -52.96 -2.36 -10.75
N SER A 189 -52.04 -1.85 -9.93
CA SER A 189 -51.23 -0.67 -10.24
C SER A 189 -50.18 -1.01 -11.29
N LEU A 190 -50.03 -0.13 -12.27
CA LEU A 190 -49.04 -0.16 -13.35
C LEU A 190 -47.65 -0.60 -12.84
N GLN A 191 -47.08 -1.60 -13.51
CA GLN A 191 -45.70 -2.05 -13.28
C GLN A 191 -44.74 -0.84 -13.32
N PRO A 192 -43.87 -0.65 -12.31
CA PRO A 192 -42.69 0.19 -12.47
C PRO A 192 -41.85 -0.35 -13.64
N PRO A 193 -41.04 0.49 -14.31
CA PRO A 193 -40.22 0.02 -15.41
C PRO A 193 -39.37 -1.15 -14.92
N GLN A 194 -39.45 -2.27 -15.65
CA GLN A 194 -38.74 -3.53 -15.38
C GLN A 194 -37.33 -3.24 -14.84
N SER A 195 -37.12 -3.55 -13.56
CA SER A 195 -35.83 -3.41 -12.91
C SER A 195 -34.81 -4.29 -13.64
N LEU A 196 -33.63 -3.72 -13.90
CA LEU A 196 -32.52 -4.40 -14.57
C LEU A 196 -31.85 -5.41 -13.62
N ASP A 197 -32.62 -6.30 -12.99
CA ASP A 197 -32.15 -7.11 -11.85
C ASP A 197 -31.14 -8.14 -12.32
N GLY A 198 -29.86 -7.88 -12.03
CA GLY A 198 -28.72 -8.71 -12.40
C GLY A 198 -27.98 -9.26 -11.18
N CYS A 199 -27.21 -10.33 -11.41
CA CYS A 199 -26.23 -10.93 -10.50
C CYS A 199 -25.13 -9.90 -10.19
N TYR A 200 -25.28 -9.14 -9.09
CA TYR A 200 -24.27 -8.18 -8.65
C TYR A 200 -23.23 -8.88 -7.77
N PHE A 201 -21.95 -8.72 -8.12
CA PHE A 201 -20.83 -9.34 -7.43
C PHE A 201 -20.57 -8.63 -6.10
N SER A 202 -20.75 -9.33 -4.99
CA SER A 202 -20.66 -8.77 -3.65
C SER A 202 -19.23 -8.80 -3.10
N PRO A 203 -18.61 -7.66 -2.79
CA PRO A 203 -17.26 -7.63 -2.20
C PRO A 203 -17.20 -8.27 -0.81
N LEU A 204 -18.28 -8.17 -0.03
CA LEU A 204 -18.36 -8.78 1.31
C LEU A 204 -18.36 -10.31 1.21
N LEU A 205 -19.20 -10.88 0.36
CA LEU A 205 -19.26 -12.33 0.15
C LEU A 205 -17.96 -12.88 -0.46
N VAL A 206 -17.30 -12.09 -1.31
CA VAL A 206 -15.97 -12.44 -1.84
C VAL A 206 -14.92 -12.44 -0.74
N ALA A 207 -14.91 -11.43 0.14
CA ALA A 207 -14.00 -11.38 1.27
C ALA A 207 -14.26 -12.52 2.27
N ASP A 208 -15.52 -12.85 2.56
CA ASP A 208 -15.92 -13.99 3.40
C ASP A 208 -15.42 -15.32 2.83
N TRP A 209 -15.68 -15.55 1.54
CA TRP A 209 -15.22 -16.73 0.83
C TRP A 209 -13.69 -16.84 0.88
N PHE A 210 -13.00 -15.73 0.57
CA PHE A 210 -11.53 -15.72 0.50
C PHE A 210 -10.90 -16.01 1.86
N TRP A 211 -11.42 -15.39 2.93
CA TRP A 211 -11.00 -15.67 4.31
C TRP A 211 -11.15 -17.17 4.66
N SER A 212 -12.31 -17.75 4.34
CA SER A 212 -12.62 -19.16 4.63
C SER A 212 -11.67 -20.13 3.92
N VAL A 213 -11.43 -19.92 2.62
CA VAL A 213 -10.56 -20.80 1.84
C VAL A 213 -9.08 -20.64 2.21
N VAL A 214 -8.63 -19.42 2.52
CA VAL A 214 -7.26 -19.20 3.02
C VAL A 214 -7.08 -19.89 4.38
N GLY A 215 -8.06 -19.77 5.29
CA GLY A 215 -8.04 -20.47 6.58
C GLY A 215 -7.90 -21.99 6.41
N THR A 216 -8.70 -22.57 5.52
CA THR A 216 -8.64 -24.01 5.19
C THR A 216 -7.27 -24.41 4.63
N ALA A 217 -6.71 -23.63 3.71
CA ALA A 217 -5.39 -23.91 3.14
C ALA A 217 -4.27 -23.83 4.19
N VAL A 218 -4.32 -22.85 5.10
CA VAL A 218 -3.35 -22.72 6.19
C VAL A 218 -3.46 -23.90 7.17
N GLU A 219 -4.67 -24.35 7.48
CA GLU A 219 -4.90 -25.52 8.34
C GLU A 219 -4.37 -26.82 7.71
N GLU A 220 -4.52 -26.98 6.39
CA GLU A 220 -3.93 -28.11 5.67
C GLU A 220 -2.40 -28.09 5.72
N LEU A 221 -1.78 -26.92 5.57
CA LEU A 221 -0.33 -26.74 5.72
C LEU A 221 0.14 -27.04 7.15
N ARG A 222 -0.64 -26.66 8.17
CA ARG A 222 -0.37 -26.97 9.58
C ARG A 222 -0.45 -28.48 9.86
N ARG A 223 -1.38 -29.18 9.22
CA ARG A 223 -1.53 -30.65 9.36
C ARG A 223 -0.41 -31.42 8.67
N ASN A 224 0.11 -30.90 7.55
CA ASN A 224 1.15 -31.54 6.74
C ASN A 224 2.41 -30.65 6.64
N PRO A 225 3.14 -30.42 7.75
CA PRO A 225 4.30 -29.55 7.74
C PRO A 225 5.41 -30.13 6.87
N GLN A 226 5.90 -29.35 5.91
CA GLN A 226 7.04 -29.71 5.08
C GLN A 226 8.31 -29.05 5.62
N ARG A 227 9.42 -29.79 5.63
CA ARG A 227 10.70 -29.29 6.13
C ARG A 227 11.16 -28.10 5.29
N GLY A 228 11.39 -26.96 5.93
CA GLY A 228 11.89 -25.74 5.30
C GLY A 228 10.81 -24.81 4.74
N ILE A 229 9.53 -25.18 4.82
CA ILE A 229 8.41 -24.30 4.48
C ILE A 229 7.92 -23.62 5.77
N PRO A 230 7.90 -22.27 5.86
CA PRO A 230 7.39 -21.58 7.04
C PRO A 230 5.89 -21.83 7.20
N ILE A 231 5.39 -21.75 8.43
CA ILE A 231 3.96 -21.87 8.75
C ILE A 231 3.52 -20.53 9.34
N PRO A 232 2.36 -19.97 8.94
CA PRO A 232 1.89 -18.71 9.50
C PRO A 232 1.63 -18.84 11.00
N ASP A 233 2.27 -17.96 11.76
CA ASP A 233 2.13 -17.84 13.21
C ASP A 233 0.75 -17.30 13.58
N ARG A 234 0.26 -16.33 12.82
CA ARG A 234 -1.07 -15.72 12.99
C ARG A 234 -1.78 -15.59 11.65
N VAL A 235 -3.10 -15.77 11.68
CA VAL A 235 -4.01 -15.53 10.56
C VAL A 235 -5.26 -14.88 11.15
N GLU A 236 -5.53 -13.64 10.75
CA GLU A 236 -6.58 -12.80 11.32
C GLU A 236 -7.34 -12.07 10.22
N ARG A 237 -8.63 -11.84 10.46
CA ARG A 237 -9.49 -11.10 9.54
C ARG A 237 -9.60 -9.65 10.01
N ASN A 238 -9.27 -8.72 9.12
CA ASN A 238 -9.31 -7.28 9.37
C ASN A 238 -10.14 -6.62 8.25
N GLY A 239 -11.45 -6.46 8.49
CA GLY A 239 -12.40 -6.06 7.46
C GLY A 239 -12.34 -6.96 6.23
N PRO A 240 -12.00 -6.43 5.03
CA PRO A 240 -11.85 -7.24 3.82
C PRO A 240 -10.49 -7.96 3.70
N LEU A 241 -9.55 -7.67 4.61
CA LEU A 241 -8.20 -8.25 4.58
C LEU A 241 -8.16 -9.58 5.32
N THR A 242 -7.41 -10.51 4.74
CA THR A 242 -6.86 -11.66 5.44
C THR A 242 -5.39 -11.36 5.77
N THR A 243 -5.11 -11.03 7.02
CA THR A 243 -3.76 -10.68 7.48
C THR A 243 -3.06 -11.92 8.01
N LEU A 244 -1.87 -12.23 7.49
CA LEU A 244 -1.02 -13.31 7.97
C LEU A 244 0.26 -12.73 8.55
N ILE A 245 0.76 -13.32 9.63
CA ILE A 245 2.12 -13.08 10.11
C ILE A 245 2.88 -14.40 9.98
N LEU A 246 4.00 -14.36 9.28
CA LEU A 246 4.86 -15.51 9.08
C LEU A 246 6.30 -15.18 9.48
N THR A 247 6.95 -16.10 10.16
CA THR A 247 8.37 -15.99 10.50
C THR A 247 9.21 -16.72 9.46
N ALA A 248 10.09 -15.99 8.76
CA ALA A 248 11.08 -16.52 7.84
C ALA A 248 12.49 -16.20 8.35
N GLY A 249 13.19 -17.21 8.87
CA GLY A 249 14.48 -17.01 9.52
C GLY A 249 14.34 -16.14 10.76
N THR A 250 14.94 -14.95 10.74
CA THR A 250 14.89 -13.97 11.83
C THR A 250 13.87 -12.85 11.62
N SER A 251 13.24 -12.78 10.45
CA SER A 251 12.26 -11.74 10.12
C SER A 251 10.83 -12.26 10.26
N ARG A 252 10.01 -11.50 10.97
CA ARG A 252 8.55 -11.64 10.99
C ARG A 252 7.96 -10.76 9.91
N ILE A 253 7.20 -11.36 9.01
CA ILE A 253 6.67 -10.67 7.83
C ILE A 253 5.15 -10.72 7.89
N LEU A 254 4.53 -9.55 7.84
CA LEU A 254 3.09 -9.38 7.76
C LEU A 254 2.67 -9.32 6.28
N TYR A 255 1.68 -10.11 5.91
CA TYR A 255 1.03 -10.05 4.60
C TYR A 255 -0.44 -9.71 4.77
N ASP A 256 -0.85 -8.58 4.20
CA ASP A 256 -2.25 -8.21 4.02
C ASP A 256 -2.72 -8.76 2.67
N LEU A 257 -3.50 -9.83 2.67
CA LEU A 257 -4.08 -10.40 1.45
C LEU A 257 -5.46 -9.79 1.20
N LEU A 258 -5.63 -9.17 0.03
CA LEU A 258 -6.90 -8.55 -0.37
C LEU A 258 -7.45 -9.20 -1.65
N PRO A 259 -8.64 -9.82 -1.61
CA PRO A 259 -9.28 -10.30 -2.82
C PRO A 259 -9.81 -9.12 -3.64
N VAL A 260 -9.50 -9.08 -4.94
CA VAL A 260 -9.85 -7.96 -5.83
C VAL A 260 -10.47 -8.45 -7.14
N VAL A 261 -11.07 -7.52 -7.89
CA VAL A 261 -11.33 -7.73 -9.33
C VAL A 261 -10.29 -6.95 -10.13
N SER A 262 -9.60 -7.62 -11.05
CA SER A 262 -8.58 -7.01 -11.90
C SER A 262 -9.13 -6.74 -13.30
N PHE A 263 -8.92 -5.52 -13.78
CA PHE A 263 -9.26 -5.07 -15.12
C PHE A 263 -7.99 -4.76 -15.91
N ARG A 264 -8.03 -5.00 -17.22
CA ARG A 264 -7.08 -4.39 -18.17
C ARG A 264 -7.69 -3.14 -18.79
N GLY A 265 -6.83 -2.19 -19.13
CA GLY A 265 -7.23 -0.90 -19.71
C GLY A 265 -7.60 0.15 -18.67
N TRP A 266 -7.96 1.34 -19.17
CA TRP A 266 -8.27 2.51 -18.35
C TRP A 266 -9.78 2.72 -18.26
N PRO A 267 -10.34 2.99 -17.07
CA PRO A 267 -11.78 3.19 -16.94
C PRO A 267 -12.16 4.57 -17.50
N ALA A 268 -13.28 4.64 -18.21
CA ALA A 268 -13.74 5.88 -18.85
C ALA A 268 -13.89 7.07 -17.87
N VAL A 269 -14.26 6.80 -16.61
CA VAL A 269 -14.39 7.82 -15.56
C VAL A 269 -13.06 8.48 -15.18
N ALA A 270 -11.93 7.84 -15.48
CA ALA A 270 -10.58 8.37 -15.26
C ALA A 270 -9.95 8.95 -16.54
N GLN A 271 -10.67 8.98 -17.67
CA GLN A 271 -10.10 9.45 -18.94
C GLN A 271 -9.62 10.90 -18.90
N SER A 272 -10.27 11.76 -18.10
CA SER A 272 -9.84 13.15 -17.91
C SER A 272 -8.44 13.28 -17.32
N TRP A 273 -7.98 12.29 -16.55
CA TRP A 273 -6.62 12.30 -15.97
C TRP A 273 -5.54 12.33 -17.05
N LEU A 274 -5.81 11.74 -18.22
CA LEU A 274 -4.85 11.70 -19.34
C LEU A 274 -4.75 13.03 -20.10
N THR A 275 -5.58 14.02 -19.75
CA THR A 275 -5.55 15.33 -20.42
C THR A 275 -4.47 16.27 -19.88
N THR A 276 -3.82 15.88 -18.79
CA THR A 276 -2.78 16.64 -18.09
C THR A 276 -1.46 15.87 -18.04
N ASN A 277 -0.33 16.59 -17.93
CA ASN A 277 0.97 15.95 -17.89
C ASN A 277 1.31 15.49 -16.45
N HIS A 278 1.36 14.17 -16.26
CA HIS A 278 1.66 13.52 -14.97
C HIS A 278 3.00 12.76 -14.97
N PHE A 279 3.79 12.89 -16.04
CA PHE A 279 5.03 12.14 -16.24
C PHE A 279 6.24 13.03 -15.94
N TRP A 280 6.54 13.21 -14.65
CA TRP A 280 7.49 14.23 -14.18
C TRP A 280 8.94 14.00 -14.63
N ASP A 281 9.33 12.74 -14.82
CA ASP A 281 10.68 12.37 -15.28
C ASP A 281 10.74 12.03 -16.77
N GLY A 282 9.60 11.99 -17.45
CA GLY A 282 9.46 11.66 -18.87
C GLY A 282 9.84 10.22 -19.24
N LYS A 283 10.05 9.32 -18.27
CA LYS A 283 10.49 7.93 -18.53
C LYS A 283 9.34 6.95 -18.65
N ILE A 284 8.27 7.15 -17.88
CA ILE A 284 7.06 6.31 -17.96
C ILE A 284 6.29 6.69 -19.21
N THR A 285 5.93 5.69 -20.03
CA THR A 285 4.99 5.91 -21.13
C THR A 285 3.55 5.89 -20.63
N GLU A 286 2.64 6.55 -21.36
CA GLU A 286 1.22 6.56 -21.03
C GLU A 286 0.67 5.13 -20.91
N GLU A 287 1.05 4.25 -21.84
CA GLU A 287 0.63 2.84 -21.88
C GLU A 287 1.05 2.05 -20.63
N GLU A 288 2.25 2.31 -20.11
CA GLU A 288 2.73 1.69 -18.86
C GLU A 288 1.91 2.17 -17.66
N ALA A 289 1.58 3.47 -17.63
CA ALA A 289 0.81 4.07 -16.55
C ALA A 289 -0.66 3.65 -16.54
N ILE A 290 -1.28 3.41 -17.69
CA ILE A 290 -2.72 3.09 -17.78
C ILE A 290 -3.05 1.61 -18.06
N SER A 291 -2.11 0.72 -17.79
CA SER A 291 -2.21 -0.72 -18.13
C SER A 291 -3.39 -1.47 -17.50
N GLY A 292 -3.96 -0.99 -16.40
CA GLY A 292 -5.11 -1.61 -15.74
C GLY A 292 -5.46 -0.98 -14.41
N PHE A 293 -6.64 -1.33 -13.89
CA PHE A 293 -7.11 -0.92 -12.58
C PHE A 293 -7.71 -2.11 -11.83
N TYR A 294 -8.02 -1.90 -10.56
CA TYR A 294 -8.61 -2.87 -9.66
C TYR A 294 -9.91 -2.34 -9.09
N LEU A 295 -10.76 -3.28 -8.68
CA LEU A 295 -11.84 -3.03 -7.75
C LEU A 295 -11.47 -3.66 -6.41
N LEU A 296 -11.40 -2.83 -5.37
CA LEU A 296 -11.16 -3.24 -3.98
C LEU A 296 -12.50 -3.40 -3.26
N PRO A 297 -12.61 -4.37 -2.33
CA PRO A 297 -13.69 -4.39 -1.37
C PRO A 297 -13.66 -3.10 -0.53
N GLY A 298 -14.69 -2.27 -0.62
CA GLY A 298 -14.73 -0.99 0.08
C GLY A 298 -16.05 -0.27 -0.14
N CYS A 299 -16.80 -0.10 0.93
CA CYS A 299 -18.02 0.72 0.94
C CYS A 299 -17.66 2.20 1.08
N SER A 300 -18.50 3.05 0.51
CA SER A 300 -18.44 4.47 0.78
C SER A 300 -18.76 4.76 2.26
N PRO A 301 -17.91 5.51 2.96
CA PRO A 301 -18.22 5.97 4.31
C PRO A 301 -19.38 6.98 4.37
N ALA A 302 -19.83 7.51 3.23
CA ALA A 302 -21.06 8.29 3.14
C ALA A 302 -22.28 7.34 3.17
N ALA A 303 -22.68 6.93 4.38
CA ALA A 303 -23.85 6.12 4.62
C ALA A 303 -25.13 6.93 4.31
N SER A 304 -25.67 6.75 3.10
CA SER A 304 -27.08 7.02 2.83
C SER A 304 -27.89 5.78 3.24
N PRO A 305 -29.14 5.91 3.70
CA PRO A 305 -30.04 4.75 3.88
C PRO A 305 -30.24 3.95 2.58
N SER A 306 -29.91 4.52 1.41
CA SER A 306 -29.91 3.83 0.12
C SER A 306 -28.57 3.16 -0.25
N THR A 307 -27.51 3.32 0.55
CA THR A 307 -26.19 2.75 0.27
C THR A 307 -26.26 1.23 0.41
N ARG A 308 -25.77 0.51 -0.61
CA ARG A 308 -25.68 -0.95 -0.65
C ARG A 308 -24.23 -1.38 -0.44
N PRO A 309 -23.73 -1.40 0.82
CA PRO A 309 -22.33 -1.72 1.12
C PRO A 309 -21.92 -3.10 0.58
N ASP A 310 -22.90 -3.99 0.48
CA ASP A 310 -22.79 -5.34 -0.03
C ASP A 310 -22.59 -5.44 -1.55
N ARG A 311 -22.64 -4.32 -2.28
CA ARG A 311 -22.41 -4.25 -3.74
C ARG A 311 -21.31 -3.26 -4.12
N GLU A 312 -20.80 -2.49 -3.18
CA GLU A 312 -19.89 -1.38 -3.45
C GLU A 312 -18.43 -1.82 -3.54
N TRP A 313 -17.90 -1.72 -4.76
CA TRP A 313 -16.48 -1.82 -5.01
C TRP A 313 -15.86 -0.43 -5.16
N ARG A 314 -14.66 -0.24 -4.64
CA ARG A 314 -13.86 0.98 -4.84
C ARG A 314 -12.86 0.79 -5.97
N LEU A 315 -12.74 1.78 -6.87
CA LEU A 315 -11.72 1.79 -7.92
C LEU A 315 -10.33 2.04 -7.29
N ALA A 316 -9.33 1.30 -7.74
CA ALA A 316 -7.94 1.49 -7.33
C ALA A 316 -6.98 1.35 -8.51
N PHE A 317 -5.98 2.23 -8.54
CA PHE A 317 -5.03 2.36 -9.64
C PHE A 317 -3.63 1.89 -9.23
N SER A 318 -3.56 0.85 -8.38
CA SER A 318 -2.32 0.41 -7.73
C SER A 318 -1.19 0.05 -8.71
N ARG A 319 -1.51 -0.43 -9.93
CA ARG A 319 -0.50 -0.65 -10.98
C ARG A 319 0.14 0.67 -11.42
N SER A 320 -0.68 1.68 -11.68
CA SER A 320 -0.26 3.02 -12.06
C SER A 320 0.56 3.69 -10.95
N GLU A 321 0.11 3.56 -9.70
CA GLU A 321 0.83 4.07 -8.52
C GLU A 321 2.23 3.46 -8.39
N VAL A 322 2.38 2.16 -8.64
CA VAL A 322 3.69 1.48 -8.63
C VAL A 322 4.61 2.02 -9.72
N GLN A 323 4.09 2.33 -10.92
CA GLN A 323 4.91 2.96 -11.95
C GLN A 323 5.32 4.36 -11.51
N LEU A 324 4.37 5.21 -11.12
CA LEU A 324 4.64 6.59 -10.70
C LEU A 324 5.61 6.66 -9.52
N LYS A 325 5.53 5.73 -8.54
CA LYS A 325 6.45 5.67 -7.40
C LYS A 325 7.92 5.61 -7.84
N LYS A 326 8.23 4.91 -8.95
CA LYS A 326 9.60 4.78 -9.48
C LYS A 326 10.17 6.10 -9.99
N CYS A 327 9.31 7.05 -10.33
CA CYS A 327 9.65 8.33 -10.93
C CYS A 327 9.57 9.49 -9.94
N VAL A 328 9.19 9.23 -8.68
CA VAL A 328 9.20 10.22 -7.61
C VAL A 328 10.63 10.70 -7.38
N PRO A 329 10.91 12.02 -7.49
CA PRO A 329 12.25 12.56 -7.23
C PRO A 329 12.72 12.21 -5.82
N TYR A 330 14.00 11.86 -5.67
CA TYR A 330 14.52 11.35 -4.40
C TYR A 330 14.29 12.28 -3.20
N PRO A 331 14.49 13.62 -3.27
CA PRO A 331 14.17 14.50 -2.15
C PRO A 331 12.70 14.45 -1.72
N MET A 332 11.78 14.27 -2.68
CA MET A 332 10.35 14.09 -2.40
C MET A 332 10.08 12.74 -1.73
N ALA A 333 10.71 11.66 -2.21
CA ALA A 333 10.60 10.35 -1.58
C ALA A 333 11.08 10.38 -0.12
N GLN A 334 12.21 11.04 0.16
CA GLN A 334 12.72 11.23 1.53
C GLN A 334 11.73 11.99 2.41
N ALA A 335 11.21 13.11 1.90
CA ALA A 335 10.20 13.90 2.58
C ALA A 335 8.91 13.11 2.88
N PHE A 336 8.44 12.31 1.92
CA PHE A 336 7.28 11.46 2.08
C PHE A 336 7.48 10.38 3.15
N GLN A 337 8.62 9.68 3.17
CA GLN A 337 8.89 8.67 4.20
C GLN A 337 8.94 9.29 5.59
N ALA A 338 9.61 10.44 5.73
CA ALA A 338 9.63 11.17 6.99
C ALA A 338 8.23 11.62 7.44
N ALA A 339 7.42 12.15 6.52
CA ALA A 339 6.03 12.52 6.79
C ALA A 339 5.19 11.30 7.20
N LYS A 340 5.34 10.16 6.51
CA LYS A 340 4.69 8.88 6.82
C LYS A 340 5.02 8.44 8.25
N ALA A 341 6.30 8.46 8.63
CA ALA A 341 6.75 8.00 9.95
C ALA A 341 6.25 8.86 11.11
N VAL A 342 6.18 10.18 10.93
CA VAL A 342 5.63 11.07 11.98
C VAL A 342 4.10 11.01 12.03
N LEU A 343 3.43 10.86 10.89
CA LEU A 343 1.97 10.81 10.80
C LEU A 343 1.40 9.47 11.26
N SER A 344 2.10 8.35 11.04
CA SER A 344 1.62 7.01 11.46
C SER A 344 1.24 6.98 12.95
N ARG A 345 2.07 7.60 13.81
CA ARG A 345 1.81 7.73 15.25
C ARG A 345 0.63 8.65 15.56
N LEU A 346 0.55 9.79 14.89
CA LEU A 346 -0.51 10.77 15.13
C LEU A 346 -1.89 10.22 14.76
N LEU A 347 -1.94 9.41 13.70
CA LEU A 347 -3.16 8.83 13.15
C LEU A 347 -3.52 7.48 13.77
N ALA A 348 -2.61 6.86 14.54
CA ALA A 348 -2.85 5.55 15.15
C ALA A 348 -4.09 5.55 16.07
N ARG A 349 -4.24 6.57 16.95
CA ARG A 349 -5.35 6.65 17.92
C ARG A 349 -5.77 8.09 18.28
N PRO A 350 -7.08 8.39 18.36
CA PRO A 350 -8.17 7.63 17.73
C PRO A 350 -8.02 7.66 16.21
N ARG A 351 -8.50 6.61 15.55
CA ARG A 351 -8.64 6.58 14.09
C ARG A 351 -9.84 7.47 13.74
N THR A 352 -9.67 8.32 12.74
CA THR A 352 -10.66 9.36 12.37
C THR A 352 -10.99 9.31 10.88
N GLY A 353 -10.88 8.13 10.26
CA GLY A 353 -11.04 7.96 8.82
C GLY A 353 -9.93 8.55 7.94
N LEU A 354 -8.91 9.21 8.52
CA LEU A 354 -7.75 9.69 7.77
C LEU A 354 -6.69 8.59 7.65
N SER A 355 -6.44 8.15 6.41
CA SER A 355 -5.39 7.19 6.04
C SER A 355 -4.10 7.90 5.60
N LEU A 356 -2.96 7.20 5.70
CA LEU A 356 -1.69 7.61 5.08
C LEU A 356 -1.75 7.57 3.54
N TYR A 357 -2.78 6.95 2.96
CA TYR A 357 -3.02 7.01 1.51
C TYR A 357 -3.24 8.45 1.02
N HIS A 358 -3.93 9.29 1.82
CA HIS A 358 -4.12 10.71 1.48
C HIS A 358 -2.79 11.47 1.35
N LEU A 359 -1.81 11.18 2.22
CA LEU A 359 -0.48 11.75 2.12
C LEU A 359 0.21 11.32 0.82
N ARG A 360 0.04 10.06 0.39
CA ARG A 360 0.61 9.59 -0.88
C ARG A 360 -0.03 10.31 -2.07
N THR A 361 -1.35 10.49 -2.05
CA THR A 361 -2.03 11.28 -3.07
C THR A 361 -1.48 12.72 -3.14
N LEU A 362 -1.24 13.35 -1.99
CA LEU A 362 -0.64 14.69 -1.93
C LEU A 362 0.80 14.72 -2.44
N MET A 363 1.59 13.65 -2.21
CA MET A 363 2.92 13.52 -2.79
C MET A 363 2.86 13.54 -4.33
N PHE A 364 1.92 12.81 -4.93
CA PHE A 364 1.75 12.83 -6.38
C PHE A 364 1.30 14.20 -6.91
N TRP A 365 0.34 14.84 -6.25
CA TRP A 365 -0.07 16.21 -6.59
C TRP A 365 1.07 17.23 -6.42
N ALA A 366 1.93 17.05 -5.42
CA ALA A 366 3.09 17.91 -5.21
C ALA A 366 4.11 17.75 -6.33
N CYS A 367 4.31 16.53 -6.85
CA CYS A 367 5.16 16.29 -8.01
C CYS A 367 4.62 16.92 -9.31
N ASP A 368 3.29 16.94 -9.50
CA ASP A 368 2.68 17.68 -10.62
C ASP A 368 2.86 19.20 -10.49
N ARG A 369 2.73 19.71 -9.26
CA ARG A 369 2.66 21.15 -8.99
C ARG A 369 4.04 21.82 -8.93
N LEU A 370 5.05 21.12 -8.43
CA LEU A 370 6.37 21.70 -8.17
C LEU A 370 7.29 21.58 -9.40
N PRO A 371 8.10 22.61 -9.72
CA PRO A 371 9.02 22.54 -10.85
C PRO A 371 10.02 21.38 -10.71
N THR A 372 10.25 20.64 -11.80
CA THR A 372 11.23 19.53 -11.82
C THR A 372 12.65 19.97 -11.45
N THR A 373 13.01 21.22 -11.78
CA THR A 373 14.28 21.85 -11.38
C THR A 373 14.41 22.04 -9.88
N TYR A 374 13.30 22.29 -9.17
CA TYR A 374 13.27 22.37 -7.72
C TYR A 374 13.36 20.98 -7.10
N LEU A 375 12.58 20.01 -7.58
CA LEU A 375 12.56 18.64 -7.08
C LEU A 375 13.88 17.87 -7.32
N SER A 376 14.64 18.27 -8.35
CA SER A 376 15.94 17.67 -8.71
C SER A 376 17.14 18.47 -8.18
N CYS A 377 16.90 19.57 -7.45
CA CYS A 377 17.98 20.42 -6.95
C CYS A 377 18.78 19.68 -5.86
N PRO A 378 20.13 19.60 -5.96
CA PRO A 378 20.98 18.94 -4.97
C PRO A 378 21.20 19.82 -3.71
N ASP A 379 20.16 20.54 -3.29
CA ASP A 379 20.18 21.35 -2.07
C ASP A 379 19.83 20.47 -0.86
N HIS A 380 20.72 20.47 0.13
CA HIS A 380 20.58 19.69 1.35
C HIS A 380 19.34 20.08 2.17
N GLU A 381 18.79 21.29 2.01
CA GLU A 381 17.59 21.76 2.71
C GLU A 381 16.28 21.37 2.00
N THR A 382 16.33 20.90 0.75
CA THR A 382 15.13 20.54 -0.03
C THR A 382 14.25 19.48 0.65
N PRO A 383 14.79 18.37 1.20
CA PRO A 383 13.97 17.38 1.90
C PRO A 383 13.16 17.97 3.06
N ALA A 384 13.76 18.88 3.85
CA ALA A 384 13.04 19.58 4.92
C ALA A 384 11.89 20.44 4.38
N ARG A 385 12.14 21.26 3.34
CA ARG A 385 11.09 22.09 2.74
C ARG A 385 9.93 21.25 2.21
N LEU A 386 10.23 20.15 1.54
CA LEU A 386 9.23 19.22 1.00
C LEU A 386 8.46 18.52 2.12
N PHE A 387 9.15 18.07 3.18
CA PHE A 387 8.52 17.44 4.34
C PHE A 387 7.51 18.38 5.01
N LEU A 388 7.92 19.63 5.28
CA LEU A 388 7.03 20.64 5.85
C LEU A 388 5.88 20.97 4.91
N GLY A 389 6.16 21.08 3.60
CA GLY A 389 5.14 21.32 2.57
C GLY A 389 4.07 20.23 2.51
N LEU A 390 4.44 18.95 2.58
CA LEU A 390 3.47 17.84 2.61
C LEU A 390 2.56 17.88 3.84
N LEU A 391 3.11 18.26 5.00
CA LEU A 391 2.34 18.43 6.23
C LEU A 391 1.38 19.62 6.14
N ASP A 392 1.82 20.72 5.53
CA ASP A 392 0.99 21.91 5.34
C ASP A 392 -0.11 21.66 4.28
N ASP A 393 0.18 20.96 3.19
CA ASP A 393 -0.81 20.48 2.21
C ASP A 393 -1.85 19.58 2.87
N LEU A 394 -1.42 18.63 3.70
CA LEU A 394 -2.34 17.75 4.42
C LEU A 394 -3.23 18.55 5.39
N ALA A 395 -2.66 19.52 6.11
CA ALA A 395 -3.42 20.39 7.00
C ALA A 395 -4.47 21.21 6.23
N HIS A 396 -4.09 21.74 5.06
CA HIS A 396 -5.00 22.46 4.19
C HIS A 396 -6.16 21.58 3.71
N CYS A 397 -5.86 20.35 3.24
CA CYS A 397 -6.88 19.39 2.82
C CYS A 397 -7.83 18.99 3.95
N ILE A 398 -7.32 18.77 5.17
CA ILE A 398 -8.15 18.42 6.33
C ILE A 398 -9.09 19.56 6.70
N LEU A 399 -8.57 20.79 6.79
CA LEU A 399 -9.37 21.97 7.16
C LEU A 399 -10.42 22.31 6.09
N GLY A 400 -10.07 22.13 4.81
CA GLY A 400 -11.01 22.28 3.70
C GLY A 400 -11.91 21.06 3.48
N LYS A 401 -11.69 19.96 4.21
CA LYS A 401 -12.28 18.63 3.97
C LYS A 401 -12.28 18.25 2.49
N ASN A 402 -11.19 18.55 1.81
CA ASN A 402 -11.05 18.35 0.38
C ASN A 402 -9.67 17.79 0.06
N CYS A 403 -9.63 16.52 -0.35
CA CYS A 403 -8.44 15.88 -0.90
C CYS A 403 -8.84 15.14 -2.18
N PRO A 404 -8.66 15.74 -3.36
CA PRO A 404 -9.02 15.10 -4.62
C PRO A 404 -8.15 13.86 -4.86
N ASN A 405 -8.77 12.74 -5.23
CA ASN A 405 -8.06 11.54 -5.65
C ASN A 405 -7.18 11.86 -6.86
N TYR A 406 -5.98 11.29 -6.91
CA TYR A 406 -5.00 11.62 -7.95
C TYR A 406 -5.47 11.22 -9.35
N PHE A 407 -6.05 10.03 -9.50
CA PHE A 407 -6.52 9.50 -10.79
C PHE A 407 -7.98 9.84 -11.10
N LEU A 408 -8.74 10.22 -10.07
CA LEU A 408 -10.13 10.67 -10.16
C LEU A 408 -10.29 12.01 -9.44
N PRO A 409 -9.81 13.15 -10.01
CA PRO A 409 -9.80 14.44 -9.30
C PRO A 409 -11.19 14.93 -8.87
N GLN A 410 -12.25 14.43 -9.50
CA GLN A 410 -13.65 14.67 -9.11
C GLN A 410 -14.08 13.95 -7.82
N CYS A 411 -13.28 12.99 -7.32
CA CYS A 411 -13.54 12.25 -6.10
C CYS A 411 -12.81 12.90 -4.92
N ASN A 412 -13.56 13.49 -4.00
CA ASN A 412 -13.00 14.00 -2.75
C ASN A 412 -12.89 12.87 -1.71
N MET A 413 -11.67 12.46 -1.39
CA MET A 413 -11.42 11.37 -0.44
C MET A 413 -11.66 11.76 1.02
N LEU A 414 -11.88 13.04 1.34
CA LEU A 414 -12.17 13.51 2.70
C LEU A 414 -13.62 13.93 2.91
N GLU A 415 -14.51 13.59 1.96
CA GLU A 415 -15.93 13.96 2.03
C GLU A 415 -16.62 13.39 3.28
N HIS A 416 -16.20 12.22 3.75
CA HIS A 416 -16.73 11.57 4.95
C HIS A 416 -16.24 12.15 6.27
N LEU A 417 -15.22 13.02 6.24
CA LEU A 417 -14.61 13.52 7.45
C LEU A 417 -15.57 14.48 8.17
N THR A 418 -15.98 14.14 9.38
CA THR A 418 -16.83 15.02 10.19
C THR A 418 -16.04 16.25 10.65
N ASP A 419 -16.73 17.37 10.94
CA ASP A 419 -16.06 18.59 11.40
C ASP A 419 -15.27 18.39 12.70
N SER A 420 -15.78 17.55 13.61
CA SER A 420 -15.10 17.22 14.86
C SER A 420 -13.85 16.38 14.61
N ALA A 421 -13.91 15.40 13.71
CA ALA A 421 -12.76 14.60 13.31
C ALA A 421 -11.71 15.46 12.59
N ALA A 422 -12.12 16.29 11.62
CA ALA A 422 -11.25 17.22 10.91
C ALA A 422 -10.52 18.15 11.88
N LEU A 423 -11.26 18.76 12.83
CA LEU A 423 -10.67 19.66 13.82
C LEU A 423 -9.69 18.93 14.76
N LEU A 424 -10.00 17.70 15.17
CA LEU A 424 -9.12 16.89 16.01
C LEU A 424 -7.79 16.60 15.29
N VAL A 425 -7.83 16.15 14.04
CA VAL A 425 -6.61 15.84 13.28
C VAL A 425 -5.85 17.11 12.93
N ALA A 426 -6.55 18.19 12.55
CA ALA A 426 -5.91 19.48 12.29
C ALA A 426 -5.15 20.01 13.52
N ARG A 427 -5.69 19.84 14.74
CA ARG A 427 -5.00 20.19 15.99
C ARG A 427 -3.76 19.33 16.21
N LYS A 428 -3.85 18.01 16.01
CA LYS A 428 -2.70 17.09 16.10
C LYS A 428 -1.59 17.49 15.12
N LEU A 429 -1.96 17.78 13.87
CA LEU A 429 -1.03 18.19 12.83
C LEU A 429 -0.43 19.58 13.10
N ALA A 430 -1.22 20.49 13.66
CA ALA A 430 -0.72 21.80 14.10
C ALA A 430 0.31 21.69 15.23
N HIS A 431 0.10 20.77 16.18
CA HIS A 431 1.06 20.46 17.23
C HIS A 431 2.36 19.88 16.65
N LEU A 432 2.26 18.92 15.71
CA LEU A 432 3.44 18.45 14.99
C LEU A 432 4.17 19.58 14.29
N ARG A 433 3.45 20.45 13.58
CA ARG A 433 4.07 21.54 12.84
C ARG A 433 4.66 22.65 13.72
N SER A 434 4.29 22.73 15.00
CA SER A 434 4.95 23.62 15.96
C SER A 434 6.34 23.13 16.38
N ASP A 435 6.60 21.82 16.31
CA ASP A 435 7.91 21.23 16.60
C ASP A 435 8.16 19.97 15.76
N PRO A 436 8.42 20.12 14.45
CA PRO A 436 8.67 18.99 13.56
C PRO A 436 9.96 18.23 13.93
N ALA A 437 10.93 18.91 14.53
CA ALA A 437 12.21 18.32 14.91
C ALA A 437 12.06 17.29 16.04
N GLU A 438 11.27 17.61 17.06
CA GLU A 438 10.92 16.69 18.15
C GLU A 438 10.19 15.45 17.60
N HIS A 439 9.23 15.67 16.71
CA HIS A 439 8.47 14.58 16.13
C HIS A 439 9.35 13.67 15.26
N LEU A 440 10.27 14.22 14.47
CA LEU A 440 11.25 13.42 13.72
C LEU A 440 12.18 12.64 14.66
N ARG A 441 12.67 13.26 15.75
CA ARG A 441 13.51 12.57 16.74
C ARG A 441 12.80 11.40 17.39
N ALA A 442 11.55 11.59 17.81
CA ALA A 442 10.77 10.53 18.41
C ALA A 442 10.41 9.42 17.40
N ALA A 443 10.29 9.73 16.10
CA ALA A 443 10.15 8.71 15.06
C ALA A 443 11.45 7.91 14.85
N LEU A 444 12.60 8.59 14.85
CA LEU A 444 13.92 7.98 14.81
C LEU A 444 14.16 7.01 15.97
N GLU A 445 13.88 7.45 17.21
CA GLU A 445 14.03 6.61 18.40
C GLU A 445 13.17 5.35 18.33
N GLN A 446 11.93 5.47 17.84
CA GLN A 446 11.06 4.30 17.65
C GLN A 446 11.60 3.34 16.58
N ALA A 447 12.07 3.86 15.44
CA ALA A 447 12.66 3.04 14.40
C ALA A 447 13.91 2.31 14.92
N GLN A 448 14.77 2.99 15.70
CA GLN A 448 15.94 2.39 16.34
C GLN A 448 15.54 1.28 17.33
N GLN A 449 14.49 1.51 18.13
CA GLN A 449 13.97 0.51 19.05
C GLN A 449 13.43 -0.73 18.32
N ALA A 450 12.71 -0.54 17.21
CA ALA A 450 12.27 -1.65 16.36
C ALA A 450 13.45 -2.46 15.80
N CYS A 451 14.49 -1.79 15.30
CA CYS A 451 15.72 -2.45 14.85
C CYS A 451 16.40 -3.23 15.99
N GLN A 452 16.42 -2.68 17.20
CA GLN A 452 17.00 -3.32 18.37
C GLN A 452 16.24 -4.60 18.75
N LEU A 453 14.90 -4.54 18.83
CA LEU A 453 14.06 -5.70 19.13
C LEU A 453 14.27 -6.83 18.10
N LYS A 454 14.37 -6.50 16.81
CA LYS A 454 14.68 -7.47 15.76
C LYS A 454 16.03 -8.14 15.98
N ARG A 455 17.07 -7.37 16.32
CA ARG A 455 18.42 -7.91 16.61
C ARG A 455 18.43 -8.79 17.86
N GLU A 456 17.74 -8.40 18.92
CA GLU A 456 17.63 -9.19 20.14
C GLU A 456 16.91 -10.53 19.89
N ALA A 457 15.82 -10.51 19.12
CA ALA A 457 15.11 -11.72 18.70
C ALA A 457 16.01 -12.65 17.86
N ALA A 458 16.78 -12.10 16.92
CA ALA A 458 17.73 -12.86 16.11
C ALA A 458 18.83 -13.53 16.97
N VAL A 459 19.37 -12.80 17.96
CA VAL A 459 20.38 -13.34 18.88
C VAL A 459 19.79 -14.45 19.76
N ALA A 460 18.58 -14.27 20.28
CA ALA A 460 17.88 -15.29 21.07
C ALA A 460 17.65 -16.58 20.26
N ALA A 461 17.20 -16.46 19.01
CA ALA A 461 17.04 -17.60 18.10
C ALA A 461 18.37 -18.32 17.83
N SER A 462 19.48 -17.58 17.69
CA SER A 462 20.81 -18.16 17.48
C SER A 462 21.34 -18.91 18.71
N ASN A 463 21.01 -18.47 19.93
CA ASN A 463 21.46 -19.09 21.17
C ASN A 463 20.60 -20.31 21.56
N GLY A 464 19.33 -20.35 21.16
CA GLY A 464 18.48 -21.55 21.29
C GLY A 464 18.95 -22.74 20.45
N HIS A 465 19.76 -22.50 19.42
CA HIS A 465 20.35 -23.54 18.56
C HIS A 465 21.80 -23.93 18.90
N LYS A 466 22.40 -23.40 19.99
CA LYS A 466 23.79 -23.73 20.36
C LYS A 466 23.88 -24.88 21.36
N LEU A 467 23.84 -26.10 20.83
CA LEU A 467 24.83 -27.11 21.19
C LEU A 467 25.89 -27.12 20.09
N SER A 468 27.13 -26.78 20.47
CA SER A 468 28.40 -26.86 19.73
C SER A 468 28.64 -25.87 18.56
N SER A 469 29.42 -24.82 18.82
CA SER A 469 30.77 -24.59 18.25
C SER A 469 31.31 -23.18 18.58
N PRO A 470 32.64 -22.97 18.70
CA PRO A 470 33.22 -21.76 19.27
C PRO A 470 33.36 -20.61 18.27
N THR A 471 33.35 -19.41 18.85
CA THR A 471 33.50 -18.07 18.25
C THR A 471 34.80 -17.87 17.48
N HIS A 472 34.73 -17.19 16.32
CA HIS A 472 35.84 -16.41 15.76
C HIS A 472 35.38 -15.01 15.35
N GLY A 473 36.24 -14.03 15.63
CA GLY A 473 35.96 -12.60 15.63
C GLY A 473 36.03 -11.89 14.27
N TYR A 474 35.67 -10.62 14.35
CA TYR A 474 35.52 -9.62 13.28
C TYR A 474 36.75 -9.46 12.36
N GLY A 475 36.50 -9.43 11.04
CA GLY A 475 37.41 -8.87 10.03
C GLY A 475 37.36 -9.58 8.68
N ALA A 476 36.92 -8.85 7.64
CA ALA A 476 36.76 -9.24 6.22
C ALA A 476 35.63 -10.25 5.93
N GLY A 477 34.91 -10.02 4.82
CA GLY A 477 33.68 -10.73 4.43
C GLY A 477 33.77 -12.24 4.67
N SER A 478 32.78 -12.77 5.39
CA SER A 478 32.85 -14.15 5.83
C SER A 478 32.60 -15.10 4.65
N PRO A 479 33.18 -16.32 4.63
CA PRO A 479 32.86 -17.34 3.63
C PRO A 479 31.37 -17.72 3.59
N GLN A 480 30.60 -17.36 4.62
CA GLN A 480 29.15 -17.52 4.67
C GLN A 480 28.42 -16.46 3.87
N ASP A 481 28.88 -15.20 3.90
CA ASP A 481 28.31 -14.09 3.12
C ASP A 481 28.51 -14.33 1.63
N ASP A 482 29.70 -14.77 1.22
CA ASP A 482 29.99 -15.13 -0.19
C ASP A 482 29.11 -16.29 -0.69
N ARG A 483 28.85 -17.29 0.17
CA ARG A 483 27.95 -18.41 -0.15
C ARG A 483 26.49 -17.97 -0.22
N LEU A 484 26.08 -17.01 0.61
CA LEU A 484 24.72 -16.49 0.64
C LEU A 484 24.46 -15.61 -0.60
N ALA A 485 25.42 -14.76 -0.97
CA ALA A 485 25.39 -14.00 -2.20
C ALA A 485 25.32 -14.91 -3.45
N GLN A 486 26.11 -16.00 -3.49
CA GLN A 486 26.04 -16.99 -4.57
C GLN A 486 24.68 -17.69 -4.66
N ARG A 487 24.05 -18.02 -3.52
CA ARG A 487 22.69 -18.60 -3.49
C ARG A 487 21.64 -17.63 -4.00
N LEU A 488 21.71 -16.36 -3.59
CA LEU A 488 20.81 -15.31 -4.10
C LEU A 488 20.97 -15.15 -5.61
N GLN A 489 22.21 -15.14 -6.13
CA GLN A 489 22.49 -15.06 -7.55
C GLN A 489 21.90 -16.26 -8.33
N GLN A 490 22.03 -17.46 -7.79
CA GLN A 490 21.44 -18.66 -8.39
C GLN A 490 19.90 -18.59 -8.46
N LEU A 491 19.24 -18.18 -7.37
CA LEU A 491 17.78 -18.03 -7.31
C LEU A 491 17.24 -17.01 -8.33
N VAL A 492 17.98 -15.93 -8.57
CA VAL A 492 17.66 -14.90 -9.58
C VAL A 492 17.81 -15.45 -10.99
N THR A 493 18.89 -16.18 -11.29
CA THR A 493 19.11 -16.78 -12.61
C THR A 493 18.11 -17.88 -12.97
N GLU A 494 17.57 -18.58 -11.96
CA GLU A 494 16.60 -19.66 -12.16
C GLU A 494 15.15 -19.14 -12.33
N ASN A 495 14.87 -17.88 -11.99
CA ASN A 495 13.54 -17.26 -12.07
C ASN A 495 13.48 -15.99 -12.95
N PRO A 496 13.90 -16.03 -14.24
CA PRO A 496 13.74 -14.89 -15.13
C PRO A 496 12.26 -14.73 -15.51
N GLY A 497 11.54 -13.87 -14.81
CA GLY A 497 10.28 -13.30 -15.32
C GLY A 497 8.96 -14.04 -15.08
N LYS A 498 8.80 -14.85 -14.02
CA LYS A 498 7.50 -15.47 -13.67
C LYS A 498 6.65 -14.69 -12.66
N SER A 499 7.23 -13.68 -12.01
CA SER A 499 6.54 -12.76 -11.12
C SER A 499 7.29 -11.42 -11.22
N ILE A 500 6.58 -10.31 -11.42
CA ILE A 500 7.21 -8.98 -11.42
C ILE A 500 7.69 -8.74 -9.99
N SER A 501 9.00 -8.89 -9.72
CA SER A 501 9.59 -8.54 -8.43
C SER A 501 10.79 -7.63 -8.65
N VAL A 502 10.59 -6.33 -8.43
CA VAL A 502 11.65 -5.32 -8.31
C VAL A 502 12.01 -5.23 -6.82
N PHE A 503 12.92 -6.13 -6.41
CA PHE A 503 14.10 -5.94 -5.57
C PHE A 503 14.14 -5.33 -4.14
N LEU A 504 15.33 -5.52 -3.53
CA LEU A 504 15.81 -5.21 -2.18
C LEU A 504 15.56 -3.76 -1.76
N ASN A 505 14.82 -3.59 -0.68
CA ASN A 505 14.28 -2.34 -0.17
C ASN A 505 13.21 -1.68 -1.05
N PRO A 506 11.93 -1.87 -0.71
CA PRO A 506 10.83 -1.31 -1.47
C PRO A 506 10.65 0.21 -1.46
N ASP A 507 11.38 0.89 -0.57
CA ASP A 507 11.32 2.34 -0.38
C ASP A 507 12.60 3.05 -0.85
N ASP A 508 13.60 2.30 -1.29
CA ASP A 508 14.71 2.86 -2.03
C ASP A 508 14.36 2.82 -3.53
N VAL A 509 14.44 3.98 -4.19
CA VAL A 509 14.30 4.13 -5.65
C VAL A 509 15.61 4.64 -6.28
N THR A 510 16.66 4.81 -5.46
CA THR A 510 17.94 5.42 -5.87
C THR A 510 18.95 4.44 -6.40
N ARG A 511 18.78 3.15 -6.12
CA ARG A 511 19.64 2.08 -6.59
C ARG A 511 18.86 1.20 -7.57
N PRO A 512 19.48 0.66 -8.62
CA PRO A 512 18.87 -0.43 -9.36
C PRO A 512 18.88 -1.68 -8.48
N HIS A 513 17.70 -2.04 -8.00
CA HIS A 513 17.36 -3.21 -7.20
C HIS A 513 18.14 -4.51 -7.44
N PHE A 514 18.46 -4.93 -8.67
CA PHE A 514 19.61 -5.80 -8.98
C PHE A 514 20.04 -5.56 -10.44
N ARG A 515 21.32 -5.86 -10.72
CA ARG A 515 21.90 -6.05 -12.04
C ARG A 515 21.64 -7.46 -12.56
N ILE A 516 21.27 -7.57 -13.84
CA ILE A 516 21.56 -8.72 -14.69
C ILE A 516 22.44 -8.17 -15.84
N ASP A 517 23.67 -8.66 -15.96
CA ASP A 517 24.57 -8.49 -17.11
C ASP A 517 24.78 -7.08 -17.70
N ASP A 518 25.11 -6.08 -16.85
CA ASP A 518 25.78 -4.82 -17.25
C ASP A 518 25.25 -4.09 -18.52
N LYS A 519 23.94 -4.12 -18.81
CA LYS A 519 23.36 -3.34 -19.92
C LYS A 519 22.11 -2.57 -19.48
N PHE A 520 22.19 -1.26 -19.68
CA PHE A 520 21.11 -0.29 -19.47
C PHE A 520 20.04 -0.42 -20.56
N TYR A 521 18.78 -0.34 -20.16
CA TYR A 521 17.77 0.39 -20.92
C TYR A 521 17.09 1.38 -19.98
#